data_AF-A0A9C8AJ26-F1
#
_entry.id   AF-A0A9C8AJ26-F1
#
_cell.length_a   1.000
_cell.length_b   1.000
_cell.length_c   1.000
_cell.angle_alpha   90.00
_cell.angle_beta   90.00
_cell.angle_gamma   90.00
#
_symmetry.space_group_name_H-M   'P 1'
#
loop_
_entity.id
_entity.type
_entity.pdbx_description
1 polymer ?
#
loop_
_entity_poly.entity_id
_entity_poly.type
_entity_poly.pdbx_seq_one_letter_code
_entity_poly.pdbx_strand_id
1 'polypeptide(L)'
;MHQVRELGRKVALGQMPPASYGENTCPVCGSDFFYLEGNEAECPVCGSRAKVMEEAGELRLDFSEGLSKRWTPEGLHEHVNDWIKRTGVRFMQVRHQVKERRKRLEGIPIQWLKRPKEEGG
;
A
#
# COMPACT_ATOMS: atom_id res chain seq x y z
N MET A 1 15.13 6.92 15.63
CA MET A 1 13.79 7.20 16.21
C MET A 1 13.33 8.66 16.06
N HIS A 2 14.18 9.66 16.32
CA HIS A 2 13.82 11.09 16.21
C HIS A 2 13.34 11.49 14.81
N GLN A 3 14.09 11.10 13.76
CA GLN A 3 13.77 11.39 12.36
C GLN A 3 12.38 10.86 11.95
N VAL A 4 12.01 9.64 12.36
CA VAL A 4 10.71 9.02 12.04
C VAL A 4 9.56 9.80 12.68
N ARG A 5 9.73 10.27 13.92
CA ARG A 5 8.73 11.07 14.62
C ARG A 5 8.56 12.44 14.00
N GLU A 6 9.66 13.08 13.61
CA GLU A 6 9.63 14.37 12.95
C GLU A 6 8.94 14.28 11.58
N LEU A 7 9.25 13.25 10.79
CA LEU A 7 8.55 12.98 9.53
C LEU A 7 7.05 12.74 9.77
N GLY A 8 6.69 11.90 10.74
CA GLY A 8 5.29 11.66 11.10
C GLY A 8 4.54 12.93 11.50
N ARG A 9 5.21 13.84 12.20
CA ARG A 9 4.64 15.16 12.54
C ARG A 9 4.41 16.02 11.29
N LYS A 10 5.36 16.07 10.36
CA LYS A 10 5.21 16.82 9.10
C LYS A 10 4.04 16.29 8.27
N VAL A 11 3.90 14.96 8.18
CA VAL A 11 2.74 14.31 7.53
C VAL A 11 1.43 14.70 8.21
N ALA A 12 1.35 14.58 9.54
CA ALA A 12 0.13 14.89 10.29
C ALA A 12 -0.30 16.37 10.19
N LEU A 13 0.67 17.27 10.01
CA LEU A 13 0.42 18.71 9.84
C LEU A 13 0.21 19.12 8.37
N GLY A 14 0.22 18.18 7.41
CA GLY A 14 0.09 18.50 6.00
C GLY A 14 1.26 19.33 5.44
N GLN A 15 2.42 19.28 6.08
CA GLN A 15 3.63 20.04 5.70
C GLN A 15 4.51 19.28 4.71
N MET A 16 4.02 18.14 4.20
CA MET A 16 4.70 17.42 3.14
C MET A 16 4.42 18.11 1.81
N PRO A 17 5.44 18.33 0.96
CA PRO A 17 5.20 18.80 -0.39
C PRO A 17 4.25 17.83 -1.12
N PRO A 18 3.46 18.32 -2.10
CA PRO A 18 2.70 17.45 -2.97
C PRO A 18 3.65 16.41 -3.55
N ALA A 19 3.26 15.14 -3.46
CA ALA A 19 4.10 14.09 -3.99
C ALA A 19 4.17 14.22 -5.52
N SER A 20 5.38 14.34 -6.05
CA SER A 20 5.63 14.14 -7.48
C SER A 20 5.88 12.66 -7.68
N TYR A 21 4.93 12.00 -8.32
CA TYR A 21 5.03 10.58 -8.63
C TYR A 21 5.67 10.42 -10.02
N GLY A 22 6.58 9.45 -10.15
CA GLY A 22 7.21 9.15 -11.42
C GLY A 22 6.25 8.51 -12.42
N GLU A 23 6.75 8.20 -13.62
CA GLU A 23 6.02 7.38 -14.58
C GLU A 23 5.64 6.02 -13.96
N ASN A 24 4.55 5.41 -14.44
CA ASN A 24 4.06 4.12 -13.95
C ASN A 24 3.82 4.04 -12.43
N THR A 25 3.52 5.19 -11.81
CA THR A 25 3.15 5.27 -10.40
C THR A 25 1.67 5.59 -10.26
N CYS A 26 0.99 5.03 -9.27
CA CYS A 26 -0.41 5.28 -9.03
C CYS A 26 -0.63 6.76 -8.65
N PRO A 27 -1.45 7.53 -9.40
CA PRO A 27 -1.62 8.96 -9.16
C PRO A 27 -2.40 9.27 -7.87
N VAL A 28 -3.01 8.25 -7.24
CA VAL A 28 -3.84 8.39 -6.05
C VAL A 28 -3.03 8.24 -4.76
N CYS A 29 -2.08 7.30 -4.72
CA CYS A 29 -1.36 6.96 -3.50
C CYS A 29 0.15 6.83 -3.66
N GLY A 30 0.68 6.95 -4.88
CA GLY A 30 2.11 6.86 -5.12
C GLY A 30 2.71 5.46 -5.17
N SER A 31 1.88 4.41 -5.25
CA SER A 31 2.37 3.03 -5.38
C SER A 31 3.03 2.83 -6.74
N ASP A 32 4.24 2.28 -6.75
CA ASP A 32 5.02 1.91 -7.94
C ASP A 32 4.98 0.40 -8.22
N PHE A 33 4.19 -0.37 -7.45
CA PHE A 33 3.98 -1.80 -7.62
C PHE A 33 2.48 -2.11 -7.81
N PHE A 34 2.20 -3.11 -8.66
CA PHE A 34 0.86 -3.45 -9.14
C PHE A 34 0.65 -4.96 -9.24
N TYR A 35 -0.59 -5.39 -9.05
CA TYR A 35 -1.03 -6.73 -9.50
C TYR A 35 -1.40 -6.65 -10.97
N LEU A 36 -0.89 -7.56 -11.79
CA LEU A 36 -1.18 -7.63 -13.22
C LEU A 36 -2.10 -8.80 -13.53
N GLU A 37 -3.17 -8.53 -14.27
CA GLU A 37 -4.09 -9.54 -14.79
C GLU A 37 -4.40 -9.23 -16.26
N GLY A 38 -3.78 -9.98 -17.18
CA GLY A 38 -3.86 -9.67 -18.60
C GLY A 38 -3.26 -8.30 -18.93
N ASN A 39 -4.07 -7.41 -19.49
CA ASN A 39 -3.72 -6.03 -19.80
C ASN A 39 -4.23 -5.03 -18.75
N GLU A 40 -4.61 -5.51 -17.56
CA GLU A 40 -5.03 -4.67 -16.44
C GLU A 40 -3.98 -4.70 -15.32
N ALA A 41 -3.83 -3.56 -14.65
CA ALA A 41 -3.01 -3.38 -13.47
C ALA A 41 -3.88 -2.84 -12.32
N GLU A 42 -3.86 -3.48 -11.16
CA GLU A 42 -4.53 -3.01 -9.96
C GLU A 42 -3.52 -2.57 -8.90
N CYS A 43 -3.68 -1.35 -8.39
CA CYS A 43 -2.89 -0.82 -7.29
C CYS A 43 -3.30 -1.50 -5.97
N PRO A 44 -2.41 -2.25 -5.30
CA PRO A 44 -2.76 -2.99 -4.08
C PRO A 44 -2.97 -2.09 -2.86
N VAL A 45 -2.53 -0.83 -2.93
CA VAL A 45 -2.62 0.12 -1.81
C VAL A 45 -3.99 0.79 -1.76
N CYS A 46 -4.51 1.20 -2.92
CA CYS A 46 -5.77 1.95 -2.99
C CYS A 46 -6.83 1.34 -3.92
N GLY A 47 -6.51 0.33 -4.70
CA GLY A 47 -7.44 -0.33 -5.63
C GLY A 47 -7.68 0.43 -6.93
N SER A 48 -6.92 1.49 -7.23
CA SER A 48 -7.01 2.13 -8.55
C SER A 48 -6.59 1.15 -9.64
N ARG A 49 -7.32 1.14 -10.75
CA ARG A 49 -7.03 0.30 -11.90
C ARG A 49 -6.41 1.11 -13.03
N ALA A 50 -5.57 0.46 -13.81
CA ALA A 50 -4.97 1.00 -15.01
C ALA A 50 -4.95 -0.04 -16.11
N LYS A 51 -4.95 0.42 -17.36
CA LYS A 51 -4.59 -0.42 -18.50
C LYS A 51 -3.09 -0.44 -18.68
N VAL A 52 -2.56 -1.63 -18.95
CA VAL A 52 -1.18 -1.83 -19.36
C VAL A 52 -1.12 -1.65 -20.87
N MET A 53 -0.38 -0.63 -21.30
CA MET A 53 -0.17 -0.30 -22.71
C MET A 53 1.32 -0.41 -23.03
N GLU A 54 1.63 -0.62 -24.31
CA GLU A 54 2.99 -0.54 -24.82
C GLU A 54 3.09 0.69 -25.74
N GLU A 55 3.97 1.62 -25.41
CA GLU A 55 4.23 2.82 -26.20
C GLU A 55 5.75 2.91 -26.46
N ALA A 56 6.15 2.99 -27.73
CA ALA A 56 7.56 3.08 -28.15
C ALA A 56 8.48 1.98 -27.58
N GLY A 57 7.93 0.79 -27.29
CA GLY A 57 8.67 -0.34 -26.72
C GLY A 57 8.79 -0.31 -25.19
N GLU A 58 8.12 0.63 -24.51
CA GLU A 58 8.05 0.71 -23.06
C GLU A 58 6.63 0.47 -22.55
N LEU A 59 6.52 -0.16 -21.38
CA LEU A 59 5.24 -0.36 -20.71
C LEU A 59 4.78 0.93 -20.03
N ARG A 60 3.53 1.30 -20.27
CA ARG A 60 2.85 2.48 -19.71
C ARG A 60 1.57 2.06 -19.00
N LEU A 61 1.31 2.66 -17.84
CA LEU A 61 0.05 2.50 -17.11
C LEU A 61 -0.89 3.67 -17.39
N ASP A 62 -2.04 3.37 -18.00
CA ASP A 62 -3.11 4.35 -18.23
C ASP A 62 -4.20 4.25 -17.17
N PHE A 63 -4.35 5.31 -16.37
CA PHE A 63 -5.35 5.43 -15.30
C PHE A 63 -6.64 6.15 -15.75
N SER A 64 -6.82 6.38 -17.05
CA SER A 64 -7.97 7.12 -17.60
C SER A 64 -9.32 6.49 -17.27
N GLU A 65 -9.39 5.17 -17.08
CA GLU A 65 -10.64 4.44 -16.82
C GLU A 65 -11.21 4.64 -15.42
N GLY A 66 -10.44 5.22 -14.50
CA GLY A 66 -10.98 5.67 -13.23
C GLY A 66 -10.00 5.55 -12.07
N LEU A 67 -10.03 6.57 -11.21
CA LEU A 67 -9.29 6.57 -9.96
C LEU A 67 -10.12 5.99 -8.83
N SER A 68 -9.46 5.28 -7.93
CA SER A 68 -10.11 4.75 -6.74
C SER A 68 -10.65 5.86 -5.84
N LYS A 69 -11.84 5.66 -5.30
CA LYS A 69 -12.45 6.50 -4.26
C LYS A 69 -11.95 6.17 -2.86
N ARG A 70 -10.95 5.30 -2.73
CA ARG A 70 -10.39 4.80 -1.47
C ARG A 70 -10.24 5.82 -0.35
N TRP A 71 -9.74 7.01 -0.70
CA TRP A 71 -9.38 8.05 0.25
C TRP A 71 -10.44 9.15 0.40
N THR A 72 -11.57 9.02 -0.30
CA THR A 72 -12.75 9.85 -0.05
C THR A 72 -13.38 9.48 1.30
N PRO A 73 -14.13 10.38 1.96
CA PRO A 73 -14.84 10.05 3.19
C PRO A 73 -15.70 8.78 3.07
N GLU A 74 -16.39 8.61 1.94
CA GLU A 74 -17.25 7.46 1.65
C GLU A 74 -16.41 6.19 1.48
N GLY A 75 -15.34 6.23 0.69
CA GLY A 75 -14.46 5.07 0.48
C GLY A 75 -13.70 4.66 1.74
N LEU A 76 -13.33 5.61 2.58
CA LEU A 76 -12.77 5.33 3.91
C LEU A 76 -13.78 4.67 4.83
N HIS A 77 -15.03 5.14 4.83
CA HIS A 77 -16.10 4.55 5.60
C HIS A 77 -16.32 3.08 5.19
N GLU A 78 -16.50 2.83 3.89
CA GLU A 78 -16.70 1.49 3.34
C GLU A 78 -15.54 0.58 3.73
N HIS A 79 -14.30 1.02 3.53
CA HIS A 79 -13.17 0.15 3.85
C HIS A 79 -13.03 -0.14 5.34
N VAL A 80 -13.11 0.88 6.19
CA VAL A 80 -12.86 0.70 7.61
C VAL A 80 -14.01 -0.05 8.26
N ASN A 81 -15.26 0.33 7.98
CA ASN A 81 -16.41 -0.22 8.66
C ASN A 81 -16.88 -1.53 8.00
N ASP A 82 -17.00 -1.55 6.67
CA ASP A 82 -17.63 -2.67 5.98
C ASP A 82 -16.63 -3.77 5.64
N TRP A 83 -15.33 -3.45 5.51
CA TRP A 83 -14.27 -4.43 5.29
C TRP A 83 -13.47 -4.78 6.55
N ILE A 84 -12.74 -3.82 7.13
CA ILE A 84 -11.83 -4.09 8.26
C ILE A 84 -12.63 -4.52 9.51
N LYS A 85 -13.58 -3.70 9.98
CA LYS A 85 -14.31 -4.02 11.21
C LYS A 85 -15.14 -5.29 11.06
N ARG A 86 -15.78 -5.50 9.91
CA ARG A 86 -16.50 -6.73 9.60
C ARG A 86 -15.62 -7.98 9.73
N THR A 87 -14.38 -7.93 9.27
CA THR A 87 -13.44 -9.06 9.38
C THR A 87 -12.80 -9.18 10.77
N GLY A 88 -12.93 -8.17 11.62
CA GLY A 88 -12.36 -8.15 12.98
C GLY A 88 -12.84 -9.30 13.86
N VAL A 89 -14.13 -9.64 13.81
CA VAL A 89 -14.69 -10.76 14.60
C VAL A 89 -14.02 -12.08 14.20
N ARG A 90 -13.94 -12.36 12.89
CA ARG A 90 -13.27 -13.55 12.35
C ARG A 90 -11.80 -13.58 12.75
N PHE A 91 -11.09 -12.46 12.61
CA PHE A 91 -9.69 -12.35 13.02
C PHE A 91 -9.52 -12.70 14.51
N MET A 92 -10.37 -12.16 15.39
CA MET A 92 -10.27 -12.40 16.82
C MET A 92 -10.47 -13.88 17.18
N GLN A 93 -11.37 -14.59 16.49
CA GLN A 93 -11.58 -16.03 16.66
C GLN A 93 -10.34 -16.84 16.27
N VAL A 94 -9.66 -16.48 15.17
CA VAL A 94 -8.48 -17.22 14.66
C VAL A 94 -7.15 -16.64 15.09
N ARG A 95 -7.14 -15.58 15.92
CA ARG A 95 -5.94 -14.82 16.28
C ARG A 95 -4.83 -15.70 16.88
N HIS A 96 -5.19 -16.72 17.65
CA HIS A 96 -4.25 -17.67 18.21
C HIS A 96 -3.51 -18.47 17.11
N GLN A 97 -4.22 -18.92 16.07
CA GLN A 97 -3.65 -19.63 14.93
C GLN A 97 -2.73 -18.72 14.11
N VAL A 98 -3.13 -17.44 13.94
CA VAL A 98 -2.29 -16.45 13.26
C VAL A 98 -0.98 -16.24 14.01
N LYS A 99 -1.03 -16.09 15.34
CA LYS A 99 0.18 -15.99 16.18
C LYS A 99 1.07 -17.23 16.05
N GLU A 100 0.47 -18.41 16.06
CA GLU A 100 1.21 -19.67 15.93
C GLU A 100 1.90 -19.81 14.57
N ARG A 101 1.20 -19.49 13.48
CA ARG A 101 1.79 -19.46 12.13
C ARG A 101 2.91 -18.43 12.03
N ARG A 102 2.73 -17.24 12.62
CA ARG A 102 3.76 -16.19 12.63
C ARG A 102 5.04 -16.67 13.31
N LYS A 103 4.94 -17.33 14.48
CA LYS A 103 6.11 -17.88 15.19
C LYS A 103 6.96 -18.80 14.31
N ARG A 104 6.35 -19.60 13.43
CA ARG A 104 7.09 -20.48 12.50
C ARG A 104 7.89 -19.71 11.46
N LEU A 105 7.50 -18.46 11.18
CA LEU A 105 8.17 -17.57 10.24
C LEU A 105 9.19 -16.66 10.95
N GLU A 106 9.18 -16.60 12.29
CA GLU A 106 10.12 -15.80 13.05
C GLU A 106 11.54 -16.36 12.87
N GLY A 107 12.48 -15.49 12.49
CA GLY A 107 13.88 -15.87 12.27
C GLY A 107 14.20 -16.43 10.88
N ILE A 108 13.20 -16.65 10.01
CA ILE A 108 13.47 -16.99 8.61
C ILE A 108 14.06 -15.76 7.90
N PRO A 109 15.27 -15.87 7.33
CA PRO A 109 15.88 -14.76 6.61
C PRO A 109 15.13 -14.51 5.31
N ILE A 110 14.38 -13.42 5.25
CA ILE A 110 13.75 -12.95 4.01
C ILE A 110 14.79 -12.10 3.27
N GLN A 111 15.43 -12.67 2.26
CA GLN A 111 16.59 -12.08 1.57
C GLN A 111 16.31 -10.68 0.98
N TRP A 112 15.09 -10.43 0.54
CA TRP A 112 14.67 -9.16 -0.05
C TRP A 112 14.12 -8.16 0.99
N LEU A 113 13.87 -8.58 2.23
CA LEU A 113 13.35 -7.72 3.30
C LEU A 113 14.48 -7.40 4.30
N LYS A 114 15.22 -6.33 4.02
CA LYS A 114 16.28 -5.85 4.92
C LYS A 114 15.66 -5.14 6.12
N ARG A 115 16.09 -5.49 7.34
CA ARG A 115 15.74 -4.69 8.52
C ARG A 115 16.29 -3.26 8.34
N PRO A 116 15.59 -2.24 8.83
CA PRO A 116 16.18 -0.92 8.99
C PRO A 116 17.48 -1.08 9.76
N LYS A 117 18.58 -0.51 9.26
CA LYS A 117 19.84 -0.51 10.00
C LYS A 117 19.59 0.23 11.30
N GLU A 118 19.93 -0.38 12.43
CA GLU A 118 20.04 0.37 13.68
C GLU A 118 21.19 1.36 13.46
N GLU A 119 20.86 2.65 13.39
CA GLU A 119 21.89 3.68 13.52
C GLU A 119 22.50 3.49 14.90
N GLY A 120 23.79 3.15 14.93
CA GLY A 120 24.56 3.03 16.17
C GLY A 120 24.39 4.29 17.01
N GLY A 121 24.22 4.06 18.32
CA GLY A 121 24.06 5.12 19.31
C GLY A 121 25.27 6.05 19.42
#